data_AF-G2RBG0-F1
#
_entry.id   AF-G2RBG0-F1
#
_cell.length_a   1.000
_cell.length_b   1.000
_cell.length_c   1.000
_cell.angle_alpha   90.00
_cell.angle_beta   90.00
_cell.angle_gamma   90.00
#
_symmetry.space_group_name_H-M   'P 1'
#
loop_
_entity.id
_entity.type
_entity.pdbx_description
1 polymer ?
#
loop_
_entity_poly.entity_id
_entity_poly.type
_entity_poly.pdbx_seq_one_letter_code
_entity_poly.pdbx_strand_id
1 'polypeptide(L)' 'EEYLKYIKTVLNILNKVYIYILVEKSFVAYLSVRLLGYIVNSEGVAKMDNKITIFKKLKFLDTLETLEQYLSIAR' A
#
# COMPACT_ATOMS: atom_id res chain seq x y z
N GLU A 1 -18.66 -8.83 14.32
CA GLU A 1 -19.71 -8.76 13.26
C GLU A 1 -19.60 -7.50 12.37
N GLU A 2 -19.17 -6.35 12.89
CA GLU A 2 -19.14 -5.08 12.15
C GLU A 2 -18.25 -5.08 10.89
N TYR A 3 -17.11 -5.79 10.90
CA TYR A 3 -16.17 -5.84 9.78
C TYR A 3 -16.78 -6.39 8.48
N LEU A 4 -17.60 -7.45 8.56
CA LEU A 4 -18.28 -8.03 7.40
C LEU A 4 -19.30 -7.07 6.78
N LYS A 5 -19.93 -6.22 7.60
CA LYS A 5 -20.85 -5.18 7.12
C LYS A 5 -20.11 -4.14 6.27
N TYR A 6 -18.91 -3.73 6.69
CA TYR A 6 -18.09 -2.80 5.91
C TYR A 6 -17.64 -3.42 4.59
N ILE A 7 -17.16 -4.67 4.60
CA ILE A 7 -16.77 -5.36 3.35
C ILE A 7 -17.93 -5.43 2.37
N LYS A 8 -19.11 -5.87 2.84
CA LYS A 8 -20.31 -5.96 1.99
C LYS A 8 -20.69 -4.60 1.39
N THR A 9 -20.54 -3.53 2.17
CA THR A 9 -20.81 -2.17 1.71
C THR A 9 -19.83 -1.74 0.61
N VAL A 10 -18.53 -1.98 0.81
CA VAL A 10 -17.49 -1.65 -0.18
C VAL A 10 -17.69 -2.45 -1.48
N LEU A 11 -17.93 -3.76 -1.38
CA LEU A 11 -18.18 -4.59 -2.56
C LEU A 11 -19.43 -4.15 -3.33
N ASN A 12 -20.50 -3.76 -2.61
CA ASN A 12 -21.70 -3.21 -3.25
C ASN A 12 -21.42 -1.90 -4.01
N ILE A 13 -20.58 -1.02 -3.46
CA ILE A 13 -20.20 0.23 -4.13
C ILE A 13 -19.41 -0.07 -5.41
N LEU A 14 -18.41 -0.94 -5.34
CA LEU A 14 -17.60 -1.32 -6.50
C LEU A 14 -18.43 -1.98 -7.60
N ASN A 15 -19.39 -2.83 -7.21
CA ASN A 15 -20.31 -3.47 -8.15
C ASN A 15 -21.20 -2.44 -8.87
N LYS A 16 -21.67 -1.38 -8.16
CA LYS A 16 -22.47 -0.30 -8.78
C LYS A 16 -21.72 0.46 -9.87
N VAL A 17 -20.39 0.55 -9.76
CA VAL A 17 -19.53 1.22 -10.74
C VAL A 17 -18.81 0.25 -11.68
N TYR A 18 -19.23 -1.02 -11.71
CA TYR A 18 -18.67 -2.08 -12.57
C TYR A 18 -17.15 -2.29 -12.39
N ILE A 19 -16.65 -2.11 -11.17
CA ILE A 19 -15.27 -2.43 -10.80
C ILE A 19 -15.23 -3.85 -10.23
N TYR A 20 -14.44 -4.72 -10.86
CA TYR A 20 -14.21 -6.09 -10.42
C TYR A 20 -12.83 -6.24 -9.79
N ILE A 21 -12.78 -6.83 -8.59
CA ILE A 21 -11.52 -7.17 -7.91
C ILE A 21 -11.22 -8.65 -8.14
N LEU A 22 -9.95 -8.98 -8.39
CA LEU A 22 -9.48 -10.36 -8.38
C LEU A 22 -9.44 -10.89 -6.94
N VAL A 23 -10.23 -11.94 -6.68
CA VAL A 23 -10.31 -12.58 -5.35
C VAL A 23 -8.94 -13.09 -4.90
N GLU A 24 -8.15 -13.65 -5.82
CA GLU A 24 -6.80 -14.17 -5.55
C GLU A 24 -5.82 -13.12 -5.02
N LYS A 25 -6.04 -11.83 -5.35
CA LYS A 25 -5.19 -10.71 -4.90
C LYS A 25 -5.79 -9.94 -3.73
N SER A 26 -6.95 -10.36 -3.24
CA SER A 26 -7.68 -9.68 -2.18
C SER A 26 -7.31 -10.23 -0.81
N PHE A 27 -7.11 -9.33 0.16
CA PHE A 27 -6.84 -9.69 1.56
C PHE A 27 -8.03 -9.29 2.42
N VAL A 28 -8.70 -10.27 3.02
CA VAL A 28 -9.89 -10.07 3.86
C VAL A 28 -9.66 -10.72 5.23
N ALA A 29 -9.89 -9.98 6.32
CA ALA A 29 -9.77 -10.44 7.71
C ALA A 29 -8.38 -10.96 8.15
N TYR A 30 -7.30 -10.59 7.44
CA TYR A 30 -5.95 -10.93 7.87
C TYR A 30 -5.51 -10.08 9.07
N LEU A 31 -4.78 -10.70 10.01
CA LEU A 31 -4.20 -10.03 11.18
C LEU A 31 -3.17 -8.96 10.81
N SER A 32 -2.55 -9.09 9.63
CA SER A 32 -1.57 -8.16 9.11
C SER A 32 -1.68 -8.10 7.59
N VAL A 33 -1.66 -6.88 7.03
CA VAL A 33 -1.83 -6.64 5.59
C VAL A 33 -0.71 -5.74 5.09
N ARG A 34 -0.18 -6.07 3.89
CA ARG A 34 0.73 -5.19 3.16
C ARG A 34 -0.08 -4.18 2.36
N LEU A 35 0.04 -2.90 2.70
CA LEU A 35 -0.67 -1.80 2.04
C LEU A 35 0.31 -0.68 1.72
N LEU A 36 0.44 -0.34 0.43
CA LEU A 36 1.25 0.78 -0.06
C LEU A 36 2.72 0.79 0.44
N GLY A 37 3.33 -0.37 0.63
CA GLY A 37 4.70 -0.49 1.16
C GLY A 37 4.82 -0.40 2.69
N TYR A 38 3.69 -0.48 3.38
CA TYR A 38 3.60 -0.59 4.83
C TYR A 38 2.99 -1.92 5.22
N ILE A 39 3.30 -2.37 6.43
CA ILE A 39 2.61 -3.45 7.11
C ILE A 39 1.64 -2.80 8.11
N VAL A 40 0.36 -3.15 8.00
CA VAL A 40 -0.70 -2.66 8.87
C VAL A 40 -1.27 -3.83 9.64
N ASN A 41 -1.34 -3.73 10.96
CA ASN A 41 -1.95 -4.71 11.85
C ASN A 41 -2.81 -4.02 12.92
N SER A 42 -3.30 -4.78 13.90
CA SER A 42 -4.09 -4.24 15.02
C SER A 42 -3.31 -3.30 15.94
N GLU A 43 -1.99 -3.35 15.93
CA GLU A 43 -1.12 -2.58 16.82
C GLU A 43 -0.68 -1.26 16.19
N GLY A 44 -0.59 -1.19 14.86
CA GLY A 44 -0.22 0.03 14.15
C GLY A 44 0.25 -0.19 12.72
N VAL A 45 1.04 0.77 12.24
CA VAL A 45 1.55 0.82 10.86
C VAL A 45 3.07 0.88 10.87
N ALA A 46 3.73 -0.08 10.23
CA ALA A 46 5.19 -0.16 10.11
C ALA A 46 5.64 -0.04 8.64
N LYS A 47 6.74 0.69 8.39
CA LYS A 47 7.35 0.79 7.05
C LYS A 47 8.01 -0.56 6.68
N MET A 48 7.83 -1.05 5.46
CA MET A 48 8.61 -2.20 4.98
C MET A 48 10.00 -1.78 4.51
N ASP A 49 11.02 -2.54 4.92
CA ASP A 49 12.42 -2.35 4.53
C ASP A 49 12.66 -2.42 3.00
N ASN A 50 11.78 -3.07 2.24
CA ASN A 50 11.86 -3.10 0.78
C ASN A 50 11.75 -1.70 0.16
N LYS A 51 10.96 -0.78 0.75
CA LYS A 51 10.88 0.61 0.29
C LYS A 51 12.24 1.30 0.48
N ILE A 52 12.89 1.08 1.62
CA ILE A 52 14.22 1.63 1.95
C ILE A 52 15.32 1.02 1.06
N THR A 53 15.21 -0.27 0.75
CA THR A 53 16.20 -0.99 -0.07
C THR A 53 16.20 -0.51 -1.52
N ILE A 54 15.05 -0.11 -2.08
CA ILE A 54 14.97 0.49 -3.41
C ILE A 54 15.73 1.83 -3.45
N PHE A 55 15.56 2.69 -2.44
CA PHE A 55 16.30 3.95 -2.35
C PHE A 55 17.82 3.75 -2.26
N LYS A 56 18.27 2.77 -1.47
CA LYS A 56 19.70 2.44 -1.35
C LYS A 56 20.32 1.89 -2.64
N LYS A 57 19.50 1.38 -3.56
CA LYS A 57 19.94 0.83 -4.86
C LYS A 57 19.90 1.83 -6.00
N LEU A 58 19.37 3.04 -5.80
CA LEU A 58 19.47 4.10 -6.80
C LEU A 58 20.95 4.45 -7.00
N LYS A 59 21.39 4.56 -8.26
CA LYS A 59 22.69 5.14 -8.58
C LYS A 59 22.75 6.57 -8.02
N PHE A 60 23.98 7.08 -7.86
CA PHE A 60 24.19 8.47 -7.46
C PHE A 60 23.30 9.39 -8.29
N LEU A 61 22.70 10.37 -7.61
CA LEU A 61 21.75 11.30 -8.20
C LEU A 61 22.58 12.34 -8.93
N ASP A 62 22.95 12.02 -10.16
CA ASP A 62 23.96 12.75 -10.93
C ASP A 62 23.43 14.12 -11.42
N THR A 63 22.12 14.39 -11.29
CA THR A 63 21.50 15.68 -11.64
C THR A 63 20.68 16.24 -10.47
N LEU A 64 20.57 17.58 -10.41
CA LEU A 64 19.72 18.29 -9.43
C LEU A 64 18.27 17.83 -9.50
N GLU A 65 17.74 17.59 -10.69
CA GLU A 65 16.38 17.08 -10.88
C GLU A 65 16.20 15.69 -10.24
N THR A 66 17.15 14.76 -10.43
CA THR A 66 17.09 13.46 -9.75
C THR A 66 17.21 13.60 -8.23
N LEU A 67 17.98 14.57 -7.74
CA LEU A 67 18.09 14.86 -6.30
C LEU A 67 16.79 15.40 -5.71
N GLU A 68 16.13 16.34 -6.39
CA GLU A 68 14.84 16.88 -5.97
C GLU A 68 13.75 15.82 -5.97
N GLN A 69 13.68 15.01 -7.03
CA GLN A 69 12.78 13.86 -7.10
C GLN A 69 13.05 12.88 -5.96
N TYR A 70 14.30 12.55 -5.68
CA TYR A 70 14.66 11.68 -4.56
C TYR A 70 14.19 12.24 -3.20
N LEU A 71 14.47 13.51 -2.92
CA LEU A 71 14.06 14.15 -1.67
C LEU A 71 12.52 14.20 -1.53
N SER A 72 11.79 14.37 -2.63
CA SER A 72 10.33 14.33 -2.61
C SER A 72 9.75 12.96 -2.28
N ILE A 73 10.44 11.86 -2.64
CA ILE A 73 9.98 10.50 -2.36
C ILE A 73 10.48 10.04 -0.95
N ALA A 74 11.59 10.61 -0.47
CA ALA A 74 12.16 10.32 0.85
C ALA A 74 11.42 11.00 2.02
N ARG A 75 10.67 12.08 1.76
CA ARG A 75 9.83 12.78 2.74
C ARG A 75 8.65 11.92 3.20
#